data_AF-A0A7C3LZ17-F1
#
_entry.id   AF-A0A7C3LZ17-F1
#
_cell.length_a   1.000
_cell.length_b   1.000
_cell.length_c   1.000
_cell.angle_alpha   90.00
_cell.angle_beta   90.00
_cell.angle_gamma   90.00
#
_symmetry.space_group_name_H-M   'P 1'
#
loop_
_entity.id
_entity.type
_entity.pdbx_description
1 polymer ?
#
loop_
_entity_poly.entity_id
_entity_poly.type
_entity_poly.pdbx_seq_one_letter_code
_entity_poly.pdbx_strand_id
1 'polypeptide(L)'
;MIFKYLLLVIIFLILSGCAHETNYPNFSSKSNQYASPSGKILHSEGNIIKYGTPDLEQHAMDCKLSPNGKILAVEGRFYLVLVDTKTNKIIRQINLKNSFLSKKYSGNMYSGIIFSNDGKHIYWTTSLGDILEATLTKNDVKVK
;
A
#
# COMPACT_ATOMS: atom_id res chain seq x y z
N MET A 1 54.57 10.59 -36.56
CA MET A 1 53.91 10.46 -35.23
C MET A 1 52.56 11.16 -35.13
N ILE A 2 52.34 12.30 -35.81
CA ILE A 2 51.10 13.11 -35.69
C ILE A 2 49.81 12.42 -36.17
N PHE A 3 49.87 11.59 -37.22
CA PHE A 3 48.70 10.90 -37.78
C PHE A 3 48.06 9.86 -36.83
N LYS A 4 48.85 9.25 -35.92
CA LYS A 4 48.35 8.27 -34.94
C LYS A 4 47.44 8.91 -33.88
N TYR A 5 47.77 10.14 -33.46
CA TYR A 5 47.00 10.85 -32.44
C TYR A 5 45.72 11.45 -33.03
N LEU A 6 45.74 11.86 -34.31
CA LEU A 6 44.56 12.36 -35.01
C LEU A 6 43.46 11.29 -35.12
N LEU A 7 43.82 10.05 -35.43
CA LEU A 7 42.87 8.93 -35.47
C LEU A 7 42.24 8.66 -34.09
N LEU A 8 43.04 8.77 -33.02
CA LEU A 8 42.61 8.56 -31.64
C LEU A 8 41.61 9.62 -31.16
N VAL A 9 41.81 10.88 -31.55
CA VAL A 9 40.89 11.99 -31.25
C VAL A 9 39.56 11.81 -31.99
N ILE A 10 39.59 11.36 -33.25
CA ILE A 10 38.35 11.11 -34.03
C ILE A 10 37.54 9.96 -33.41
N ILE A 11 38.21 8.88 -32.99
CA ILE A 11 37.53 7.75 -32.31
C ILE A 11 36.92 8.20 -30.98
N PHE A 12 37.61 9.05 -30.22
CA PHE A 12 37.10 9.58 -28.96
C PHE A 12 35.87 10.49 -29.14
N LEU A 13 35.83 11.26 -30.23
CA LEU A 13 34.69 12.11 -30.58
C LEU A 13 33.48 11.29 -31.05
N ILE A 14 33.69 10.20 -31.79
CA ILE A 14 32.60 9.31 -32.25
C ILE A 14 31.99 8.53 -31.07
N LEU A 15 32.80 8.09 -30.10
CA LEU A 15 32.32 7.36 -28.91
C LEU A 15 31.56 8.26 -27.92
N SER A 16 31.72 9.58 -27.98
CA SER A 16 31.03 10.52 -27.10
C SER A 16 29.62 10.89 -27.59
N GLY A 17 29.22 10.43 -28.79
CA GLY A 17 27.96 10.80 -29.44
C GLY A 17 26.72 9.99 -29.03
N CYS A 18 26.85 8.98 -28.17
CA CYS A 18 25.73 8.13 -27.75
C CYS A 18 25.23 8.45 -26.33
N ALA A 19 25.08 9.74 -26.00
CA ALA A 19 24.22 10.12 -24.88
C ALA A 19 22.77 10.15 -25.40
N HIS A 20 22.04 9.04 -25.23
CA HIS A 20 20.61 9.03 -25.50
C HIS A 20 19.94 9.93 -24.46
N GLU A 21 19.58 11.15 -24.85
CA GLU A 21 18.65 11.96 -24.06
C GLU A 21 17.35 11.16 -23.95
N THR A 22 17.06 10.65 -22.76
CA THR A 22 15.73 10.16 -22.44
C THR A 22 14.87 11.41 -22.28
N ASN A 23 14.24 11.82 -23.38
CA ASN A 23 13.17 12.82 -23.36
C ASN A 23 12.02 12.25 -22.52
N TYR A 24 12.07 12.47 -21.21
CA TYR A 24 10.93 12.25 -20.36
C TYR A 24 9.91 13.33 -20.71
N PRO A 25 8.72 12.97 -21.24
CA PRO A 25 7.71 13.97 -21.52
C PRO A 25 7.39 14.73 -20.22
N ASN A 26 7.34 16.06 -20.29
CA ASN A 26 6.92 16.91 -19.19
C ASN A 26 5.54 16.46 -18.71
N PHE A 27 5.53 15.70 -17.62
CA PHE A 27 4.32 15.03 -17.17
C PHE A 27 3.51 15.99 -16.31
N SER A 28 2.35 16.40 -16.83
CA SER A 28 1.32 17.05 -16.03
C SER A 28 0.86 16.04 -14.97
N SER A 29 1.15 16.34 -13.69
CA SER A 29 0.86 15.49 -12.54
C SER A 29 -0.64 15.37 -12.28
N LYS A 30 -1.35 14.62 -13.13
CA LYS A 30 -2.62 14.02 -12.69
C LYS A 30 -2.32 13.07 -11.54
N SER A 31 -3.02 13.25 -10.42
CA SER A 31 -2.83 12.42 -9.24
C SER A 31 -3.00 10.94 -9.60
N ASN A 32 -2.06 10.10 -9.15
CA ASN A 32 -2.03 8.64 -9.33
C ASN A 32 -1.54 8.09 -10.69
N GLN A 33 -0.73 8.84 -11.44
CA GLN A 33 0.02 8.31 -12.59
C GLN A 33 1.53 8.29 -12.27
N TYR A 34 2.20 7.18 -12.60
CA TYR A 34 3.62 6.98 -12.38
C TYR A 34 4.31 6.52 -13.67
N ALA A 35 5.36 7.24 -14.09
CA ALA A 35 6.19 6.81 -15.20
C ALA A 35 7.25 5.82 -14.68
N SER A 36 7.22 4.59 -15.18
CA SER A 36 8.27 3.61 -14.90
C SER A 36 9.59 4.01 -15.56
N PRO A 37 10.74 3.51 -15.07
CA PRO A 37 12.04 3.70 -15.74
C PRO A 37 12.08 3.23 -17.20
N SER A 38 11.17 2.33 -17.59
CA SER A 38 11.03 1.84 -18.97
C SER A 38 10.16 2.73 -19.88
N GLY A 39 9.67 3.87 -19.39
CA GLY A 39 8.79 4.77 -20.13
C GLY A 39 7.31 4.35 -20.15
N LYS A 40 6.95 3.20 -19.55
CA LYS A 40 5.54 2.80 -19.38
C LYS A 40 4.86 3.67 -18.32
N ILE A 41 3.61 4.06 -18.58
CA ILE A 41 2.77 4.80 -17.65
C ILE A 41 1.94 3.80 -16.84
N LEU A 42 2.15 3.78 -15.53
CA LEU A 42 1.30 3.10 -14.57
C LEU A 42 0.25 4.08 -14.09
N HIS A 43 -1.00 3.65 -14.07
CA HIS A 43 -2.08 4.39 -13.44
C HIS A 43 -2.96 3.40 -12.69
N SER A 44 -3.60 3.86 -11.62
CA SER A 44 -4.55 3.02 -10.92
C SER A 44 -5.81 2.86 -11.76
N GLU A 45 -6.27 1.62 -11.87
CA GLU A 45 -7.63 1.34 -12.31
C GLU A 45 -8.57 1.53 -11.12
N GLY A 46 -9.41 2.57 -11.17
CA GLY A 46 -10.40 2.85 -10.14
C GLY A 46 -9.92 3.62 -8.91
N ASN A 47 -10.67 3.50 -7.82
CA ASN A 47 -10.50 4.29 -6.60
C ASN A 47 -9.44 3.69 -5.68
N ILE A 48 -8.38 4.45 -5.38
CA ILE A 48 -7.41 4.09 -4.34
C ILE A 48 -7.87 4.63 -2.99
N ILE A 49 -8.13 3.74 -2.05
CA ILE A 49 -8.38 4.09 -0.65
C ILE A 49 -7.05 4.01 0.11
N LYS A 50 -6.47 5.17 0.46
CA LYS A 50 -5.24 5.26 1.24
C LYS A 50 -5.56 5.23 2.74
N TYR A 51 -4.82 4.43 3.52
CA TYR A 51 -5.00 4.30 4.96
C TYR A 51 -3.65 4.19 5.69
N GLY A 52 -3.68 4.30 7.02
CA GLY A 52 -2.50 4.21 7.87
C GLY A 52 -1.67 5.49 7.90
N THR A 53 -0.45 5.38 8.45
CA THR A 53 0.52 6.48 8.54
C THR A 53 1.51 6.39 7.38
N PRO A 54 1.74 7.47 6.60
CA PRO A 54 2.62 7.45 5.43
C PRO A 54 4.05 6.96 5.66
N ASP A 55 4.60 7.25 6.84
CA ASP A 55 6.00 6.91 7.18
C ASP A 55 6.16 5.46 7.67
N LEU A 56 5.08 4.68 7.68
CA LEU A 56 5.09 3.27 8.08
C LEU A 56 4.78 2.40 6.88
N GLU A 57 5.50 1.29 6.76
CA GLU A 57 5.17 0.23 5.80
C GLU A 57 3.71 -0.20 6.02
N GLN A 58 2.86 0.07 5.02
CA GLN A 58 1.47 -0.35 4.99
C GLN A 58 1.22 -1.17 3.75
N HIS A 59 0.78 -2.41 3.97
CA HIS A 59 0.23 -3.25 2.92
C HIS A 59 -1.04 -3.91 3.45
N ALA A 60 -2.02 -4.08 2.56
CA ALA A 60 -3.19 -4.91 2.84
C ALA A 60 -2.73 -6.37 2.80
N MET A 61 -3.02 -7.10 3.86
CA MET A 61 -2.62 -8.48 4.07
C MET A 61 -3.75 -9.46 3.78
N ASP A 62 -4.97 -9.09 4.17
CA ASP A 62 -6.19 -9.82 3.87
C ASP A 62 -7.38 -8.86 3.91
N CYS A 63 -8.52 -9.27 3.36
CA CYS A 63 -9.77 -8.55 3.51
C CYS A 63 -10.97 -9.48 3.52
N LYS A 64 -12.00 -9.07 4.26
CA LYS A 64 -13.26 -9.80 4.34
C LYS A 64 -14.44 -8.87 4.26
N LEU A 65 -15.44 -9.27 3.48
CA LEU A 65 -16.72 -8.60 3.46
C LEU A 65 -17.57 -9.08 4.64
N SER A 66 -18.17 -8.14 5.35
CA SER A 66 -19.18 -8.44 6.37
C SER A 66 -20.33 -9.27 5.79
N PRO A 67 -21.03 -10.08 6.60
CA PRO A 67 -22.11 -10.96 6.11
C PRO A 67 -23.22 -10.24 5.34
N ASN A 68 -23.47 -8.97 5.66
CA ASN A 68 -24.49 -8.15 4.99
C ASN A 68 -23.96 -7.33 3.81
N GLY A 69 -22.67 -7.44 3.49
CA GLY A 69 -22.04 -6.76 2.35
C GLY A 69 -21.74 -5.27 2.53
N LYS A 70 -22.02 -4.67 3.69
CA LYS A 70 -21.96 -3.21 3.87
C LYS A 70 -20.59 -2.69 4.30
N ILE A 71 -19.82 -3.55 4.96
CA ILE A 71 -18.48 -3.23 5.47
C ILE A 71 -17.48 -4.19 4.86
N LEU A 72 -16.40 -3.65 4.30
CA LEU A 72 -15.18 -4.38 3.97
C LEU A 72 -14.18 -4.13 5.09
N ALA A 73 -13.82 -5.18 5.82
CA ALA A 73 -12.69 -5.14 6.74
C ALA A 73 -11.41 -5.48 5.99
N VAL A 74 -10.38 -4.65 6.15
CA VAL A 74 -9.06 -4.83 5.56
C VAL A 74 -8.07 -4.96 6.70
N GLU A 75 -7.42 -6.11 6.76
CA GLU A 75 -6.28 -6.36 7.62
C GLU A 75 -5.05 -5.72 6.97
N GLY A 76 -4.54 -4.66 7.58
CA GLY A 76 -3.25 -4.05 7.24
C GLY A 76 -2.19 -4.42 8.26
N ARG A 77 -0.91 -4.27 7.89
CA ARG A 77 0.23 -4.60 8.76
C ARG A 77 0.13 -4.02 10.17
N PHE A 78 -0.30 -2.77 10.30
CA PHE A 78 -0.43 -2.11 11.61
C PHE A 78 -1.84 -1.60 11.90
N TYR A 79 -2.80 -1.95 11.04
CA TYR A 79 -4.15 -1.41 11.13
C TYR A 79 -5.21 -2.46 10.83
N LEU A 80 -6.34 -2.38 11.52
CA LEU A 80 -7.60 -2.89 10.99
C LEU A 80 -8.38 -1.71 10.42
N VAL A 81 -8.76 -1.79 9.15
CA VAL A 81 -9.48 -0.73 8.44
C VAL A 81 -10.87 -1.21 8.06
N LEU A 82 -11.88 -0.42 8.37
CA LEU A 82 -13.25 -0.68 7.97
C LEU A 82 -13.66 0.32 6.90
N VAL A 83 -14.09 -0.19 5.75
CA VAL A 83 -14.52 0.58 4.60
C VAL A 83 -16.01 0.36 4.40
N ASP A 84 -16.77 1.44 4.26
CA ASP A 84 -18.16 1.38 3.81
C ASP A 84 -18.18 1.11 2.30
N THR A 85 -18.81 0.01 1.90
CA THR A 85 -18.78 -0.48 0.51
C THR A 85 -19.65 0.34 -0.44
N LYS A 86 -20.61 1.11 0.08
CA LYS A 86 -21.47 1.98 -0.73
C LYS A 86 -20.74 3.27 -1.11
N THR A 87 -19.96 3.81 -0.18
CA THR A 87 -19.32 5.13 -0.31
C THR A 87 -17.83 5.05 -0.61
N ASN A 88 -17.21 3.88 -0.49
CA ASN A 88 -15.76 3.67 -0.59
C ASN A 88 -14.96 4.53 0.41
N LYS A 89 -15.58 4.86 1.55
CA LYS A 89 -14.95 5.66 2.60
C LYS A 89 -14.51 4.80 3.75
N ILE A 90 -13.35 5.13 4.31
CA ILE A 90 -12.91 4.56 5.57
C ILE A 90 -13.81 5.10 6.68
N ILE A 91 -14.56 4.22 7.32
CA ILE A 91 -15.40 4.54 8.48
C ILE A 91 -14.66 4.32 9.80
N ARG A 92 -13.63 3.47 9.81
CA ARG A 92 -12.77 3.28 10.99
C ARG A 92 -11.37 2.82 10.62
N GLN A 93 -10.39 3.23 11.44
CA GLN A 93 -9.03 2.71 11.42
C GLN A 93 -8.61 2.44 12.86
N ILE A 94 -8.22 1.21 13.15
CA ILE A 94 -7.71 0.80 14.45
C ILE A 94 -6.21 0.67 14.29
N ASN A 95 -5.44 1.51 14.99
CA ASN A 95 -3.99 1.45 14.95
C ASN A 95 -3.48 0.47 16.01
N LEU A 96 -2.86 -0.62 15.57
CA LEU A 96 -2.34 -1.66 16.44
C LEU A 96 -0.99 -1.29 17.06
N LYS A 97 -0.18 -0.46 16.37
CA LYS A 97 1.15 -0.03 16.83
C LYS A 97 1.11 0.75 18.15
N ASN A 98 0.05 1.54 18.34
CA ASN A 98 -0.14 2.37 19.54
C ASN A 98 -1.12 1.74 20.55
N SER A 99 -1.60 0.52 20.31
CA SER A 99 -2.56 -0.15 21.18
C SER A 99 -1.85 -1.04 22.19
N PHE A 100 -2.38 -1.10 23.42
CA PHE A 100 -1.95 -2.05 24.47
C PHE A 100 -2.12 -3.53 24.08
N LEU A 101 -2.75 -3.79 22.93
CA LEU A 101 -3.10 -5.12 22.42
C LEU A 101 -1.90 -5.87 21.82
N SER A 102 -0.89 -5.13 21.33
CA SER A 102 0.39 -5.75 20.94
C SER A 102 1.38 -5.59 22.08
N LYS A 103 1.55 -6.63 22.91
CA LYS A 103 2.77 -6.73 23.70
C LYS A 103 3.93 -6.79 22.70
N LYS A 104 4.71 -5.70 22.61
CA LYS A 104 5.95 -5.59 21.82
C LYS A 104 5.71 -5.60 20.30
N TYR A 105 5.24 -4.49 19.74
CA TYR A 105 5.38 -4.14 18.31
C TYR A 105 4.93 -5.20 17.29
N SER A 106 4.04 -6.13 17.66
CA SER A 106 3.55 -7.16 16.75
C SER A 106 2.47 -6.59 15.86
N GLY A 107 2.87 -6.16 14.66
CA GLY A 107 1.93 -5.96 13.57
C GLY A 107 1.27 -7.28 13.18
N ASN A 108 0.26 -7.19 12.32
CA ASN A 108 -0.26 -8.33 11.59
C ASN A 108 0.85 -8.85 10.66
N MET A 109 0.96 -10.17 10.53
CA MET A 109 1.95 -10.83 9.65
C MET A 109 1.37 -12.03 8.92
N TYR A 110 0.30 -12.62 9.44
CA TYR A 110 -0.42 -13.70 8.79
C TYR A 110 -1.72 -13.15 8.21
N SER A 111 -2.09 -13.58 7.01
CA SER A 111 -3.43 -13.34 6.49
C SER A 111 -4.42 -14.19 7.28
N GLY A 112 -5.51 -13.59 7.74
CA GLY A 112 -6.59 -14.35 8.36
C GLY A 112 -7.55 -13.45 9.12
N ILE A 113 -8.48 -12.84 8.39
CA ILE A 113 -9.54 -12.04 8.97
C ILE A 113 -10.93 -12.65 8.70
N ILE A 114 -11.75 -12.74 9.74
CA ILE A 114 -13.10 -13.31 9.64
C ILE A 114 -14.11 -12.50 10.43
N PHE A 115 -15.34 -12.43 9.91
CA PHE A 115 -16.49 -11.93 10.64
C PHE A 115 -17.20 -13.07 11.37
N SER A 116 -17.75 -12.78 12.55
CA SER A 116 -18.79 -13.65 13.12
C SER A 116 -19.99 -13.77 12.18
N ASN A 117 -20.74 -14.87 12.26
CA ASN A 117 -21.92 -15.08 11.42
C ASN A 117 -22.96 -13.96 11.55
N ASP A 118 -23.09 -13.37 12.73
CA ASP A 118 -24.00 -12.24 12.98
C ASP A 118 -23.43 -10.87 12.55
N GLY A 119 -22.17 -10.85 12.09
CA GLY A 119 -21.47 -9.67 11.58
C GLY A 119 -21.09 -8.66 12.66
N LYS A 120 -21.21 -8.98 13.95
CA LYS A 120 -20.90 -8.06 15.05
C LYS A 120 -19.45 -8.12 15.51
N HIS A 121 -18.73 -9.17 15.20
CA HIS A 121 -17.35 -9.37 15.63
C HIS A 121 -16.45 -9.60 14.42
N ILE A 122 -15.22 -9.13 14.53
CA ILE A 122 -14.14 -9.37 13.58
C ILE A 122 -13.00 -10.00 14.37
N TYR A 123 -12.46 -11.10 13.86
CA TYR A 123 -11.34 -11.80 14.44
C TYR A 123 -10.18 -11.84 13.44
N TRP A 124 -8.96 -11.61 13.93
CA TRP A 124 -7.74 -11.76 13.13
C TRP A 124 -6.54 -12.09 14.01
N THR A 125 -5.42 -12.47 13.39
CA THR A 125 -4.23 -12.93 14.09
C THR A 125 -3.05 -11.96 14.00
N THR A 126 -2.30 -11.80 15.08
CA THR A 126 -1.05 -11.01 15.09
C THR A 126 0.16 -11.85 14.69
N SER A 127 1.32 -11.20 14.48
CA SER A 127 2.58 -11.91 14.22
C SER A 127 3.05 -12.83 15.36
N LEU A 128 2.54 -12.64 16.58
CA LEU A 128 2.85 -13.49 17.75
C LEU A 128 1.86 -14.65 17.92
N GLY A 129 0.86 -14.76 17.04
CA GLY A 129 -0.17 -15.79 17.12
C GLY A 129 -1.32 -15.46 18.06
N ASP A 130 -1.40 -14.22 18.59
CA ASP A 130 -2.56 -13.76 19.34
C ASP A 130 -3.77 -13.63 18.42
N ILE A 131 -4.96 -13.96 18.91
CA ILE A 131 -6.22 -13.66 18.24
C ILE A 131 -6.78 -12.38 18.83
N LEU A 132 -6.94 -11.36 18.00
CA LEU A 132 -7.59 -10.10 18.37
C LEU A 132 -9.06 -10.13 17.97
N GLU A 133 -9.89 -9.44 18.75
CA GLU A 133 -11.30 -9.28 18.47
C GLU A 133 -11.68 -7.80 18.39
N ALA A 134 -12.38 -7.39 17.33
CA ALA A 134 -13.07 -6.12 17.25
C ALA A 134 -14.58 -6.32 17.27
N THR A 135 -15.26 -5.73 18.25
CA THR A 135 -16.73 -5.67 18.31
C THR A 135 -17.24 -4.42 17.59
N LEU A 136 -18.06 -4.62 16.57
CA LEU A 136 -18.79 -3.57 15.85
C LEU A 136 -20.04 -3.19 16.64
N THR A 137 -20.06 -1.95 17.13
CA THR A 137 -21.26 -1.34 17.70
C THR A 137 -21.77 -0.26 16.76
N LYS A 138 -23.01 0.19 16.97
CA LYS A 138 -23.68 1.17 16.09
C LYS A 138 -22.87 2.46 15.89
N ASN A 139 -22.05 2.85 16.87
CA ASN A 139 -21.32 4.12 16.87
C ASN A 139 -19.81 3.98 17.13
N ASP A 140 -19.30 2.77 17.38
CA ASP A 140 -17.92 2.59 17.82
C ASP A 140 -17.41 1.17 17.52
N VAL A 141 -16.08 1.01 17.51
CA VAL A 141 -15.40 -0.27 17.39
C VAL A 141 -14.49 -0.46 18.59
N LYS A 142 -14.79 -1.47 19.42
CA LYS A 142 -13.98 -1.82 20.59
C LYS A 142 -13.12 -3.02 20.27
N VAL A 143 -11.84 -2.96 20.61
CA VAL A 143 -10.91 -4.07 20.40
C VAL A 143 -10.46 -4.65 21.73
N LYS A 144 -10.40 -5.98 21.81
CA LYS A 144 -9.99 -6.75 22.98
C LYS A 144 -8.87 -7.71 22.61
#